data_AF-A0A7Y1U7D7-F1
#
_entry.id   AF-A0A7Y1U7D7-F1
#
_cell.length_a   1.000
_cell.length_b   1.000
_cell.length_c   1.000
_cell.angle_alpha   90.00
_cell.angle_beta   90.00
_cell.angle_gamma   90.00
#
_symmetry.space_group_name_H-M   'P 1'
#
loop_
_entity.id
_entity.type
_entity.pdbx_description
1 polymer ?
#
loop_
_entity_poly.entity_id
_entity_poly.type
_entity_poly.pdbx_seq_one_letter_code
_entity_poly.pdbx_strand_id
1 'polypeptide(L)'
;MKRILKIVAVILVIGIGAFFYLRESQGMDMPTGQEGPAAEQLAQRILDACNVDAWDQTRYVQWTFAGSNSYLWDRTLGKVEVVSGDQRVILNTADRSGVAYDVGQQLQGEDAEEALTSAWA
;
A
#
# COMPACT_ATOMS: atom_id res chain seq x y z
N MET A 1 -19.02 48.09 21.32
CA MET A 1 -17.75 48.27 20.55
C MET A 1 -16.52 47.67 21.24
N LYS A 2 -16.13 48.09 22.46
CA LYS A 2 -14.91 47.58 23.13
C LYS A 2 -14.90 46.07 23.42
N ARG A 3 -16.05 45.46 23.72
CA ARG A 3 -16.16 44.00 23.95
C ARG A 3 -16.01 43.19 22.66
N ILE A 4 -16.61 43.67 21.57
CA ILE A 4 -16.48 43.08 20.23
C ILE A 4 -15.01 43.17 19.77
N LEU A 5 -14.36 44.31 19.98
CA LEU A 5 -12.94 44.50 19.64
C LEU A 5 -12.02 43.52 20.39
N LYS A 6 -12.30 43.24 21.67
CA LYS A 6 -11.55 42.24 22.46
C LYS A 6 -11.75 40.81 21.94
N ILE A 7 -12.98 40.46 21.56
CA ILE A 7 -13.29 39.13 20.99
C ILE A 7 -12.56 38.95 19.64
N VAL A 8 -12.61 39.97 18.78
CA VAL A 8 -11.89 39.96 17.49
C VAL A 8 -10.38 39.81 17.71
N ALA A 9 -9.80 40.54 18.66
CA ALA A 9 -8.37 40.45 18.97
C ALA A 9 -7.97 39.04 19.45
N VAL A 10 -8.77 38.42 20.31
CA VAL A 10 -8.51 37.04 20.80
C VAL A 10 -8.60 36.03 19.66
N ILE A 11 -9.61 36.13 18.80
CA ILE A 11 -9.75 35.24 17.63
C ILE A 11 -8.55 35.40 16.68
N LEU A 12 -8.06 36.62 16.49
CA LEU A 12 -6.89 36.89 15.66
C LEU A 12 -5.63 36.23 16.23
N VAL A 13 -5.41 36.31 17.54
CA VAL A 13 -4.29 35.64 18.22
C VAL A 13 -4.38 34.12 18.11
N ILE A 14 -5.58 33.56 18.31
CA ILE A 14 -5.81 32.12 18.17
C ILE A 14 -5.60 31.68 16.71
N GLY A 15 -6.09 32.45 15.74
CA GLY A 15 -5.90 32.18 14.32
C GLY A 15 -4.43 32.22 13.90
N ILE A 16 -3.66 33.19 14.41
CA ILE A 16 -2.21 33.26 14.19
C ILE A 16 -1.52 32.06 14.82
N GLY A 17 -1.85 31.72 16.07
CA GLY A 17 -1.31 30.54 16.75
C GLY A 17 -1.61 29.23 16.00
N ALA A 18 -2.85 29.06 15.54
CA ALA A 18 -3.25 27.92 14.73
C ALA A 18 -2.51 27.89 13.38
N PHE A 19 -2.31 29.03 12.73
CA PHE A 19 -1.55 29.11 11.48
C PHE A 19 -0.09 28.67 11.65
N PHE A 20 0.59 29.12 12.71
CA PHE A 20 1.96 28.69 13.01
C PHE A 20 2.02 27.22 13.41
N TYR A 21 1.08 26.74 14.24
CA TYR A 21 1.00 25.34 14.63
C TYR A 21 0.79 24.41 13.42
N LEU A 22 -0.14 24.76 12.53
CA LEU A 22 -0.40 23.99 11.31
C LEU A 22 0.81 24.04 10.36
N ARG A 23 1.48 25.18 10.22
CA ARG A 23 2.69 25.29 9.39
C ARG A 23 3.81 24.38 9.91
N GLU A 24 4.03 24.34 11.21
CA GLU A 24 5.06 23.49 11.83
C GLU A 24 4.65 22.01 11.83
N SER A 25 3.36 21.71 11.95
CA SER A 25 2.87 20.33 11.87
C SER A 25 2.89 19.77 10.44
N GLN A 26 2.93 20.64 9.42
CA GLN A 26 2.98 20.27 8.02
C GLN A 26 4.45 20.12 7.57
N GLY A 27 5.07 19.00 7.94
CA GLY A 27 6.18 18.46 7.15
C GLY A 27 7.41 18.10 7.95
N MET A 28 7.63 16.80 8.15
CA MET A 28 9.01 16.30 8.19
C MET A 28 9.56 16.51 6.78
N ASP A 29 10.62 17.30 6.64
CA ASP A 29 11.33 17.39 5.36
C ASP A 29 11.64 15.97 4.88
N MET A 30 11.30 15.67 3.61
CA MET A 30 11.64 14.37 3.06
C MET A 30 13.17 14.19 3.15
N PRO A 31 13.65 13.06 3.67
CA PRO A 31 15.08 12.81 3.74
C PRO A 31 15.66 12.89 2.33
N THR A 32 16.73 13.66 2.18
CA THR A 32 17.46 13.73 0.91
C THR A 32 18.36 12.51 0.79
N GLY A 33 18.18 11.74 -0.28
CA GLY A 33 19.02 10.59 -0.58
C GLY A 33 20.46 11.03 -0.90
N GLN A 34 21.44 10.28 -0.44
CA GLN A 34 22.84 10.43 -0.83
C GLN A 34 23.26 9.20 -1.62
N GLU A 35 23.91 9.40 -2.76
CA GLU A 35 24.43 8.31 -3.60
C GLU A 35 25.89 7.98 -3.25
N GLY A 36 26.37 6.85 -3.78
CA GLY A 36 27.77 6.46 -3.72
C GLY A 36 28.06 5.25 -2.81
N PRO A 37 29.35 4.94 -2.58
CA PRO A 37 29.76 3.68 -1.96
C PRO A 37 29.18 3.44 -0.55
N ALA A 38 29.00 4.50 0.24
CA ALA A 38 28.42 4.39 1.58
C ALA A 38 26.93 4.02 1.54
N ALA A 39 26.19 4.53 0.56
CA ALA A 39 24.78 4.21 0.36
C ALA A 39 24.62 2.75 -0.10
N GLU A 40 25.47 2.30 -1.03
CA GLU A 40 25.48 0.91 -1.49
C GLU A 40 25.79 -0.08 -0.36
N GLN A 41 26.80 0.23 0.48
CA GLN A 41 27.10 -0.59 1.64
C GLN A 41 25.96 -0.65 2.65
N LEU A 42 25.21 0.44 2.83
CA LEU A 42 24.03 0.45 3.68
C LEU A 42 22.92 -0.42 3.08
N ALA A 43 22.66 -0.30 1.78
CA ALA A 43 21.68 -1.13 1.07
C ALA A 43 22.02 -2.62 1.21
N GLN A 44 23.28 -3.00 1.00
CA GLN A 44 23.72 -4.39 1.17
C GLN A 44 23.48 -4.90 2.60
N ARG A 45 23.79 -4.10 3.63
CA ARG A 45 23.50 -4.51 5.02
C ARG A 45 22.01 -4.72 5.29
N ILE A 46 21.15 -3.93 4.66
CA ILE A 46 19.69 -4.09 4.77
C ILE A 46 19.26 -5.39 4.08
N LEU A 47 19.76 -5.67 2.87
CA LEU A 47 19.48 -6.90 2.15
C LEU A 47 19.93 -8.14 2.93
N ASP A 48 21.15 -8.10 3.49
CA ASP A 48 21.69 -9.18 4.32
C ASP A 48 20.84 -9.39 5.59
N ALA A 49 20.43 -8.31 6.26
CA ALA A 49 19.57 -8.36 7.44
C ALA A 49 18.18 -8.91 7.11
N CYS A 50 17.68 -8.69 5.90
CA CYS A 50 16.44 -9.26 5.39
C CYS A 50 16.59 -10.69 4.84
N ASN A 51 17.80 -11.24 4.82
CA ASN A 51 18.12 -12.55 4.26
C ASN A 51 17.68 -12.67 2.79
N VAL A 52 18.23 -11.79 1.95
CA VAL A 52 17.89 -11.73 0.52
C VAL A 52 18.07 -13.06 -0.21
N ASP A 53 19.06 -13.88 0.15
CA ASP A 53 19.27 -15.20 -0.46
C ASP A 53 18.08 -16.15 -0.21
N ALA A 54 17.54 -16.16 1.02
CA ALA A 54 16.36 -16.95 1.33
C ALA A 54 15.11 -16.39 0.65
N TRP A 55 15.01 -15.06 0.56
CA TRP A 55 13.96 -14.42 -0.20
C TRP A 55 14.02 -14.82 -1.67
N ASP A 56 15.16 -14.78 -2.33
CA ASP A 56 15.30 -15.11 -3.75
C ASP A 56 14.93 -16.56 -4.08
N GLN A 57 15.10 -17.47 -3.12
CA GLN A 57 14.69 -18.87 -3.22
C GLN A 57 13.21 -19.10 -2.89
N THR A 58 12.50 -18.10 -2.36
CA THR A 58 11.10 -18.22 -1.94
C THR A 58 10.15 -18.18 -3.13
N ARG A 59 9.50 -19.31 -3.41
CA ARG A 59 8.49 -19.42 -4.47
C ARG A 59 7.12 -18.86 -4.07
N TYR A 60 6.64 -19.19 -2.89
CA TYR A 60 5.30 -18.86 -2.44
C TYR A 60 5.33 -17.85 -1.30
N VAL A 61 4.53 -16.79 -1.43
CA VAL A 61 4.29 -15.82 -0.35
C VAL A 61 2.80 -15.78 -0.09
N GLN A 62 2.40 -16.04 1.14
CA GLN A 62 0.99 -16.04 1.55
C GLN A 62 0.77 -14.98 2.63
N TRP A 63 -0.31 -14.21 2.51
CA TRP A 63 -0.72 -13.26 3.54
C TRP A 63 -2.23 -13.07 3.52
N THR A 64 -2.76 -12.53 4.62
CA THR A 64 -4.15 -12.10 4.72
C THR A 64 -4.18 -10.61 5.04
N PHE A 65 -4.88 -9.83 4.23
CA PHE A 65 -5.03 -8.39 4.43
C PHE A 65 -6.32 -8.08 5.18
N ALA A 66 -6.21 -7.24 6.21
CA ALA A 66 -7.33 -6.78 7.05
C ALA A 66 -8.23 -7.89 7.61
N GLY A 67 -7.72 -9.13 7.72
CA GLY A 67 -8.50 -10.28 8.17
C GLY A 67 -9.59 -10.76 7.20
N SER A 68 -9.61 -10.25 5.96
CA SER A 68 -10.63 -10.57 4.95
C SER A 68 -10.01 -11.31 3.78
N ASN A 69 -9.19 -10.60 3.01
CA ASN A 69 -8.71 -11.09 1.71
C ASN A 69 -7.44 -11.90 1.92
N SER A 70 -7.42 -13.13 1.40
CA SER A 70 -6.23 -13.98 1.44
C SER A 70 -5.55 -14.00 0.09
N TYR A 71 -4.22 -13.96 0.11
CA TYR A 71 -3.39 -13.87 -1.07
C TYR A 71 -2.36 -14.99 -1.03
N LEU A 72 -2.16 -15.67 -2.16
CA LEU A 72 -1.07 -16.60 -2.38
C LEU A 72 -0.35 -16.22 -3.67
N TRP A 73 0.83 -15.67 -3.56
CA TRP A 73 1.67 -15.27 -4.68
C TRP A 73 2.68 -16.37 -5.02
N ASP A 74 2.54 -16.99 -6.19
CA ASP A 74 3.58 -17.79 -6.85
C ASP A 74 4.50 -16.84 -7.63
N ARG A 75 5.62 -16.49 -7.00
CA ARG A 75 6.63 -15.57 -7.57
C ARG A 75 7.30 -16.15 -8.81
N THR A 76 7.44 -17.47 -8.89
CA THR A 76 8.08 -18.15 -10.02
C THR A 76 7.20 -18.09 -11.27
N LEU A 77 5.89 -18.24 -11.11
CA LEU A 77 4.94 -18.18 -12.22
C LEU A 77 4.40 -16.77 -12.48
N GLY A 78 4.67 -15.80 -11.61
CA GLY A 78 4.10 -14.46 -11.70
C GLY A 78 2.58 -14.49 -11.56
N LYS A 79 2.06 -15.34 -10.65
CA LYS A 79 0.62 -15.51 -10.43
C LYS A 79 0.25 -15.25 -8.99
N VAL A 80 -0.84 -14.54 -8.75
CA VAL A 80 -1.41 -14.41 -7.40
C VAL A 80 -2.84 -14.92 -7.39
N GLU A 81 -3.12 -15.75 -6.40
CA GLU A 81 -4.47 -16.16 -6.05
C GLU A 81 -4.99 -15.22 -4.96
N VAL A 82 -6.19 -14.67 -5.18
CA VAL A 82 -6.91 -13.79 -4.26
C VAL A 82 -8.22 -14.47 -3.89
N VAL A 83 -8.46 -14.66 -2.60
CA VAL A 83 -9.70 -15.22 -2.06
C VAL A 83 -10.38 -14.15 -1.22
N SER A 84 -11.62 -13.83 -1.56
CA SER A 84 -12.46 -12.84 -0.87
C SER A 84 -13.89 -13.38 -0.75
N GLY A 85 -14.27 -13.84 0.44
CA GLY A 85 -15.53 -14.56 0.63
C GLY A 85 -15.55 -15.87 -0.18
N ASP A 86 -16.60 -16.05 -0.99
CA ASP A 86 -16.75 -17.20 -1.88
C ASP A 86 -16.09 -17.01 -3.26
N GLN A 87 -15.58 -15.80 -3.53
CA GLN A 87 -14.90 -15.48 -4.77
C GLN A 87 -13.41 -15.84 -4.69
N ARG A 88 -12.92 -16.52 -5.72
CA ARG A 88 -11.50 -16.88 -5.90
C ARG A 88 -11.03 -16.42 -7.27
N VAL A 89 -9.96 -15.65 -7.30
CA VAL A 89 -9.38 -15.11 -8.54
C VAL A 89 -7.93 -15.52 -8.64
N ILE A 90 -7.50 -16.05 -9.79
CA ILE A 90 -6.10 -16.35 -10.09
C ILE A 90 -5.67 -15.42 -11.22
N LEU A 91 -4.77 -14.49 -10.92
CA LEU A 91 -4.33 -13.46 -11.87
C LEU A 91 -2.83 -13.55 -12.16
N ASN A 92 -2.45 -13.22 -13.39
CA ASN A 92 -1.08 -13.01 -13.81
C ASN A 92 -0.65 -11.58 -13.42
N THR A 93 0.43 -11.43 -12.68
CA THR A 93 0.87 -10.12 -12.16
C THR A 93 1.44 -9.20 -13.26
N ALA A 94 1.77 -9.74 -14.44
CA ALA A 94 2.35 -8.98 -15.55
C ALA A 94 1.29 -8.20 -16.37
N ASP A 95 0.14 -8.80 -16.62
CA ASP A 95 -0.89 -8.27 -17.52
C ASP A 95 -2.31 -8.26 -16.92
N ARG A 96 -2.47 -8.75 -15.68
CA ARG A 96 -3.74 -8.86 -14.94
C ARG A 96 -4.76 -9.81 -15.58
N SER A 97 -4.36 -10.58 -16.58
CA SER A 97 -5.18 -11.65 -17.13
C SER A 97 -5.33 -12.78 -16.11
N GLY A 98 -6.41 -13.55 -16.19
CA GLY A 98 -6.63 -14.59 -15.20
C GLY A 98 -7.96 -15.32 -15.36
N VAL A 99 -8.30 -16.04 -14.30
CA VAL A 99 -9.58 -16.73 -14.16
C VAL A 99 -10.19 -16.38 -12.81
N ALA A 100 -11.51 -16.22 -12.80
CA ALA A 100 -12.28 -15.95 -11.61
C ALA A 100 -13.31 -17.06 -11.38
N TYR A 101 -13.60 -17.33 -10.12
CA TYR A 101 -14.56 -18.32 -9.67
C TYR A 101 -15.45 -17.69 -8.61
N ASP A 102 -16.74 -18.03 -8.64
CA ASP A 102 -17.69 -17.73 -7.58
C ASP A 102 -18.39 -19.02 -7.13
N VAL A 103 -18.33 -19.32 -5.82
CA VAL A 103 -18.82 -20.58 -5.23
C VAL A 103 -18.32 -21.82 -6.00
N GLY A 104 -17.07 -21.76 -6.48
CA GLY A 104 -16.42 -22.83 -7.24
C GLY A 104 -16.79 -22.93 -8.73
N GLN A 105 -17.72 -22.11 -9.23
CA GLN A 105 -18.03 -22.03 -10.66
C GLN A 105 -17.17 -20.99 -11.35
N GLN A 106 -16.58 -21.33 -12.49
CA GLN A 106 -15.78 -20.38 -13.25
C GLN A 106 -16.67 -19.32 -13.90
N LEU A 107 -16.37 -18.04 -13.63
CA LEU A 107 -17.02 -16.90 -14.24
C LEU A 107 -16.55 -16.75 -15.70
N GLN A 108 -17.39 -16.16 -16.55
CA GLN A 108 -17.09 -15.89 -17.96
C GLN A 108 -17.61 -14.52 -18.38
N GLY A 109 -17.04 -13.98 -19.46
CA GLY A 109 -17.46 -12.68 -20.01
C GLY A 109 -17.27 -11.54 -19.01
N GLU A 110 -18.28 -10.68 -18.92
CA GLU A 110 -18.27 -9.46 -18.11
C GLU A 110 -18.05 -9.75 -16.62
N ASP A 111 -18.70 -10.79 -16.07
CA ASP A 111 -18.56 -11.18 -14.66
C ASP A 111 -17.09 -11.56 -14.30
N ALA A 112 -16.39 -12.20 -15.24
CA ALA A 112 -14.98 -12.56 -15.05
C ALA A 112 -14.07 -11.32 -15.10
N GLU A 113 -14.36 -10.38 -16.01
CA GLU A 113 -13.61 -9.13 -16.14
C GLU A 113 -13.79 -8.22 -14.91
N GLU A 114 -15.01 -8.14 -14.37
CA GLU A 114 -15.30 -7.41 -13.13
C GLU A 114 -14.55 -8.01 -11.95
N ALA A 115 -14.61 -9.33 -11.78
CA ALA A 115 -13.92 -10.03 -10.69
C ALA A 115 -12.38 -9.86 -10.77
N LEU A 116 -11.80 -9.94 -11.97
CA LEU A 116 -10.37 -9.70 -12.18
C LEU A 116 -9.97 -8.25 -11.85
N THR A 117 -10.80 -7.28 -12.24
CA THR A 117 -10.56 -5.85 -11.94
C THR A 117 -10.64 -5.59 -10.44
N SER A 118 -11.67 -6.12 -9.77
CA SER A 118 -11.85 -5.97 -8.33
C SER A 118 -10.75 -6.64 -7.51
N ALA A 119 -10.19 -7.76 -7.97
CA ALA A 119 -9.11 -8.45 -7.27
C ALA A 119 -7.75 -7.73 -7.36
N TRP A 120 -7.57 -6.86 -8.36
CA TRP A 120 -6.34 -6.07 -8.55
C TRP A 120 -6.36 -4.72 -7.83
N ALA A 121 -7.55 -4.12 -7.67
CA ALA A 121 -7.73 -2.80 -7.06
C ALA A 121 -7.48 -2.80 -5.55
#